data_AF-A0A840KJV7-F1
#
_entry.id   AF-A0A840KJV7-F1
#
_cell.length_a   1.000
_cell.length_b   1.000
_cell.length_c   1.000
_cell.angle_alpha   90.00
_cell.angle_beta   90.00
_cell.angle_gamma   90.00
#
_symmetry.space_group_name_H-M   'P 1'
#
loop_
_entity.id
_entity.type
_entity.pdbx_description
1 polymer ?
#
loop_
_entity_poly.entity_id
_entity_poly.type
_entity_poly.pdbx_seq_one_letter_code
_entity_poly.pdbx_strand_id
1 'polypeptide(L)'
;MKTNHKLFIFLIFPVFIFGQKKYKYSYKEGYGFLAEAQKMIKEDKIKSAKILINKAKRTNYGFCGNAWIDANSQITLLEVQVLNKENNYDQSLNILDSLDECSYGADCDTRDYLKIETLILKFGKEKVKNAFKNVNKVSIINDYDYGESYSAFIKDLNYNFNFTARQIIFVDENGKKVPKNVTDNEFLNIAQNQPFYSLLKE
;
A
#
# COMPACT_ATOMS: atom_id res chain seq x y z
N MET A 1 -48.71 4.78 -59.94
CA MET A 1 -48.38 4.91 -58.50
C MET A 1 -46.95 4.45 -58.29
N LYS A 2 -46.06 5.34 -57.85
CA LYS A 2 -44.64 5.04 -57.58
C LYS A 2 -44.52 4.54 -56.14
N THR A 3 -44.13 3.29 -55.95
CA THR A 3 -43.71 2.76 -54.64
C THR A 3 -42.20 2.92 -54.49
N ASN A 4 -41.79 3.88 -53.68
CA ASN A 4 -40.40 4.07 -53.27
C ASN A 4 -40.01 2.96 -52.29
N HIS A 5 -39.16 2.02 -52.70
CA HIS A 5 -38.46 1.14 -51.77
C HIS A 5 -37.28 1.90 -51.16
N LYS A 6 -37.45 2.36 -49.92
CA LYS A 6 -36.33 2.82 -49.09
C LYS A 6 -35.54 1.60 -48.63
N LEU A 7 -34.39 1.39 -49.27
CA LEU A 7 -33.37 0.43 -48.85
C LEU A 7 -32.78 0.91 -47.51
N PHE A 8 -33.17 0.28 -46.40
CA PHE A 8 -32.55 0.52 -45.09
C PHE A 8 -31.22 -0.23 -45.06
N ILE A 9 -30.13 0.46 -45.33
CA ILE A 9 -28.77 -0.06 -45.12
C ILE A 9 -28.52 -0.05 -43.61
N PHE A 10 -28.61 -1.23 -42.99
CA PHE A 10 -28.05 -1.46 -41.65
C PHE A 10 -26.53 -1.34 -41.76
N LEU A 11 -25.98 -0.17 -41.45
CA LEU A 11 -24.57 0.00 -41.12
C LEU A 11 -24.31 -0.79 -39.83
N ILE A 12 -23.88 -2.04 -39.99
CA ILE A 12 -23.28 -2.82 -38.92
C ILE A 12 -21.94 -2.12 -38.62
N PHE A 13 -21.95 -1.10 -37.76
CA PHE A 13 -20.73 -0.60 -37.17
C PHE A 13 -20.06 -1.79 -36.47
N PRO A 14 -18.83 -2.16 -36.82
CA PRO A 14 -18.08 -3.04 -35.95
C PRO A 14 -17.94 -2.27 -34.63
N VAL A 15 -18.58 -2.80 -33.59
CA VAL A 15 -18.30 -2.41 -32.21
C VAL A 15 -16.82 -2.73 -32.02
N PHE A 16 -15.96 -1.74 -32.25
CA PHE A 16 -14.59 -1.79 -31.79
C PHE A 16 -14.69 -2.00 -30.29
N ILE A 17 -14.34 -3.22 -29.90
CA ILE A 17 -14.27 -3.69 -28.52
C ILE A 17 -13.54 -2.61 -27.73
N PHE A 18 -14.29 -1.93 -26.87
CA PHE A 18 -13.78 -0.99 -25.90
C PHE A 18 -12.62 -1.64 -25.12
N GLY A 19 -11.43 -1.06 -25.24
CA GLY A 19 -10.58 -0.85 -24.06
C GLY A 19 -9.81 -2.04 -23.47
N GLN A 20 -9.41 -3.05 -24.23
CA GLN A 20 -8.27 -3.87 -23.75
C GLN A 20 -7.01 -3.00 -23.84
N LYS A 21 -6.58 -2.39 -22.73
CA LYS A 21 -5.19 -1.90 -22.58
C LYS A 21 -4.29 -3.08 -22.93
N LYS A 22 -3.75 -3.10 -24.16
CA LYS A 22 -2.84 -4.14 -24.60
C LYS A 22 -1.61 -4.02 -23.72
N TYR A 23 -1.51 -4.90 -22.73
CA TYR A 23 -0.34 -4.98 -21.87
C TYR A 23 0.90 -5.08 -22.78
N LYS A 24 1.87 -4.20 -22.53
CA LYS A 24 3.05 -4.07 -23.40
C LYS A 24 4.16 -5.04 -23.00
N TYR A 25 4.13 -5.52 -21.76
CA TYR A 25 5.19 -6.30 -21.14
C TYR A 25 4.62 -7.56 -20.50
N SER A 26 5.44 -8.60 -20.48
CA SER A 26 5.17 -9.88 -19.83
C SER A 26 5.32 -9.81 -18.32
N TYR A 27 4.69 -10.75 -17.60
CA TYR A 27 4.80 -10.90 -16.14
C TYR A 27 6.25 -10.78 -15.62
N LYS A 28 7.18 -11.54 -16.23
CA LYS A 28 8.60 -11.56 -15.84
C LYS A 28 9.28 -10.21 -16.03
N GLU A 29 9.00 -9.51 -17.13
CA GLU A 29 9.53 -8.17 -17.37
C GLU A 29 9.00 -7.17 -16.34
N GLY A 30 7.72 -7.28 -15.96
CA GLY A 30 7.09 -6.42 -14.96
C GLY A 30 7.81 -6.45 -13.63
N TYR A 31 8.04 -7.64 -13.07
CA TYR A 31 8.81 -7.78 -11.84
C TYR A 31 10.28 -7.38 -12.00
N GLY A 32 10.87 -7.57 -13.18
CA GLY A 32 12.19 -7.03 -13.51
C GLY A 32 12.24 -5.50 -13.42
N PHE A 33 11.20 -4.80 -13.91
CA PHE A 33 11.12 -3.35 -13.79
C PHE A 33 10.94 -2.89 -12.35
N LEU A 34 10.18 -3.61 -11.51
CA LEU A 34 10.01 -3.30 -10.09
C LEU A 34 11.35 -3.41 -9.33
N ALA A 35 12.07 -4.50 -9.53
CA ALA A 35 13.38 -4.71 -8.90
C ALA A 35 14.41 -3.63 -9.31
N GLU A 36 14.48 -3.31 -10.60
CA GLU A 36 15.39 -2.28 -11.09
C GLU A 36 14.95 -0.88 -10.65
N ALA A 37 13.64 -0.60 -10.56
CA ALA A 37 13.14 0.67 -10.02
C ALA A 37 13.57 0.86 -8.57
N GLN A 38 13.45 -0.17 -7.74
CA GLN A 38 13.91 -0.14 -6.35
C GLN A 38 15.42 0.17 -6.25
N LYS A 39 16.23 -0.44 -7.13
CA LYS A 39 17.66 -0.14 -7.22
C LYS A 39 17.92 1.31 -7.64
N MET A 40 17.23 1.81 -8.65
CA MET A 40 17.36 3.21 -9.08
C MET A 40 16.97 4.20 -7.98
N ILE A 41 15.96 3.90 -7.16
CA ILE A 41 15.59 4.73 -5.99
C ILE A 41 16.74 4.77 -4.96
N LYS A 42 17.34 3.61 -4.66
CA LYS A 42 18.49 3.51 -3.73
C LYS A 42 19.72 4.27 -4.24
N GLU A 43 19.93 4.30 -5.56
CA GLU A 43 21.00 5.04 -6.23
C GLU A 43 20.65 6.51 -6.52
N ASP A 44 19.53 7.01 -6.01
CA ASP A 44 19.03 8.39 -6.21
C ASP A 44 18.76 8.77 -7.69
N LYS A 45 18.61 7.78 -8.55
CA LYS A 45 18.29 7.93 -9.98
C LYS A 45 16.78 8.03 -10.20
N ILE A 46 16.15 9.06 -9.62
CA ILE A 46 14.69 9.19 -9.53
C ILE A 46 13.98 9.19 -10.90
N LYS A 47 14.55 9.88 -11.90
CA LYS A 47 13.98 9.89 -13.26
C LYS A 47 13.92 8.49 -13.88
N SER A 48 14.97 7.69 -13.68
CA SER A 48 15.04 6.30 -14.18
C SER A 48 14.04 5.40 -13.43
N ALA A 49 13.93 5.57 -12.11
CA ALA A 49 12.93 4.86 -11.32
C ALA A 49 11.51 5.10 -11.83
N LYS A 50 11.12 6.36 -12.06
CA LYS A 50 9.80 6.73 -12.63
C LYS A 50 9.53 6.06 -13.98
N ILE A 51 10.52 5.98 -14.86
CA ILE A 51 10.39 5.31 -16.16
C ILE A 51 10.10 3.81 -15.96
N LEU A 52 10.80 3.15 -15.04
CA LEU A 52 10.64 1.73 -14.76
C LEU A 52 9.28 1.44 -14.12
N ILE A 53 8.85 2.25 -13.15
CA ILE A 53 7.51 2.17 -12.54
C ILE A 53 6.43 2.31 -13.62
N ASN A 54 6.56 3.26 -14.54
CA ASN A 54 5.63 3.43 -15.65
C ASN A 54 5.59 2.23 -16.61
N LYS A 55 6.72 1.52 -16.79
CA LYS A 55 6.74 0.26 -17.53
C LYS A 55 6.03 -0.86 -16.75
N ALA A 56 6.29 -0.97 -15.45
CA ALA A 56 5.63 -1.93 -14.56
C ALA A 56 4.09 -1.78 -14.63
N LYS A 57 3.56 -0.56 -14.53
CA LYS A 57 2.12 -0.24 -14.70
C LYS A 57 1.48 -0.70 -16.01
N ARG A 58 2.28 -1.00 -17.03
CA ARG A 58 1.83 -1.45 -18.37
C ARG A 58 2.05 -2.95 -18.59
N THR A 59 2.35 -3.70 -17.54
CA THR A 59 2.63 -5.13 -17.56
C THR A 59 1.37 -5.94 -17.28
N ASN A 60 1.24 -7.09 -17.95
CA ASN A 60 0.23 -8.09 -17.58
C ASN A 60 0.72 -8.92 -16.39
N TYR A 61 0.23 -8.63 -15.19
CA TYR A 61 0.50 -9.43 -13.99
C TYR A 61 -0.43 -10.65 -13.84
N GLY A 62 -1.27 -10.91 -14.85
CA GLY A 62 -2.23 -12.01 -14.84
C GLY A 62 -3.57 -11.63 -14.22
N PHE A 63 -4.52 -12.56 -14.28
CA PHE A 63 -5.90 -12.39 -13.79
C PHE A 63 -6.09 -12.93 -12.36
N CYS A 64 -5.15 -13.72 -11.82
CA CYS A 64 -5.22 -14.19 -10.44
C CYS A 64 -5.09 -12.98 -9.50
N GLY A 65 -6.17 -12.66 -8.77
CA GLY A 65 -6.30 -11.43 -7.97
C GLY A 65 -5.08 -11.13 -7.09
N ASN A 66 -4.50 -12.15 -6.45
CA ASN A 66 -3.36 -11.96 -5.54
C ASN A 66 -2.08 -11.45 -6.23
N ALA A 67 -1.76 -11.94 -7.42
CA ALA A 67 -0.55 -11.50 -8.14
C ALA A 67 -0.71 -10.07 -8.67
N TRP A 68 -1.93 -9.73 -9.09
CA TRP A 68 -2.26 -8.37 -9.49
C TRP A 68 -2.23 -7.40 -8.28
N ILE A 69 -2.76 -7.81 -7.13
CA ILE A 69 -2.72 -7.03 -5.88
C ILE A 69 -1.27 -6.81 -5.43
N ASP A 70 -0.46 -7.88 -5.38
CA ASP A 70 0.96 -7.80 -5.02
C ASP A 70 1.72 -6.81 -5.91
N ALA A 71 1.62 -6.97 -7.23
CA ALA A 71 2.31 -6.09 -8.15
C ALA A 71 1.87 -4.63 -8.03
N ASN A 72 0.57 -4.35 -7.89
CA ASN A 72 0.08 -2.97 -7.71
C ASN A 72 0.45 -2.39 -6.36
N SER A 73 0.49 -3.21 -5.30
CA SER A 73 1.03 -2.81 -3.99
C SER A 73 2.49 -2.38 -4.13
N GLN A 74 3.34 -3.21 -4.75
CA GLN A 74 4.75 -2.88 -4.98
C GLN A 74 4.94 -1.62 -5.84
N ILE A 75 4.17 -1.46 -6.92
CA ILE A 75 4.17 -0.25 -7.74
C ILE A 75 3.89 0.98 -6.88
N THR A 76 2.84 0.92 -6.07
CA THR A 76 2.41 2.05 -5.24
C THR A 76 3.45 2.40 -4.18
N LEU A 77 4.05 1.40 -3.52
CA LEU A 77 5.10 1.62 -2.52
C LEU A 77 6.35 2.25 -3.14
N LEU A 78 6.73 1.86 -4.36
CA LEU A 78 7.84 2.49 -5.09
C LEU A 78 7.52 3.94 -5.49
N GLU A 79 6.27 4.24 -5.86
CA GLU A 79 5.84 5.60 -6.14
C GLU A 79 5.92 6.50 -4.90
N VAL A 80 5.53 5.99 -3.74
CA VAL A 80 5.67 6.67 -2.45
C VAL A 80 7.14 6.95 -2.13
N GLN A 81 8.03 5.97 -2.31
CA GLN A 81 9.47 6.18 -2.11
C GLN A 81 10.03 7.27 -3.04
N VAL A 82 9.59 7.31 -4.30
CA VAL A 82 9.93 8.38 -5.24
C VAL A 82 9.40 9.73 -4.77
N LEU A 83 8.15 9.81 -4.31
CA LEU A 83 7.57 11.05 -3.78
C LEU A 83 8.33 11.53 -2.52
N ASN A 84 8.74 10.61 -1.64
CA ASN A 84 9.59 10.93 -0.48
C ASN A 84 10.94 11.53 -0.91
N LYS A 85 11.57 10.99 -1.95
CA LYS A 85 12.80 11.54 -2.54
C LYS A 85 12.61 12.92 -3.17
N GLU A 86 11.39 13.23 -3.59
CA GLU A 86 11.00 14.53 -4.15
C GLU A 86 10.42 15.49 -3.09
N ASN A 87 10.47 15.12 -1.82
CA ASN A 87 9.92 15.87 -0.68
C ASN A 87 8.40 16.09 -0.73
N ASN A 88 7.67 15.27 -1.50
CA ASN A 88 6.21 15.32 -1.64
C ASN A 88 5.51 14.49 -0.54
N TYR A 89 5.83 14.76 0.73
CA TYR A 89 5.44 13.92 1.86
C TYR A 89 3.93 13.83 2.10
N ASP A 90 3.18 14.91 1.86
CA ASP A 90 1.71 14.90 2.00
C ASP A 90 1.07 13.95 0.99
N GLN A 91 1.55 13.97 -0.24
CA GLN A 91 1.07 13.07 -1.28
C GLN A 91 1.44 11.62 -0.96
N SER A 92 2.66 11.38 -0.46
CA SER A 92 3.09 10.08 0.02
C SER A 92 2.16 9.52 1.09
N LEU A 93 1.86 10.30 2.14
CA LEU A 93 0.96 9.88 3.22
C LEU A 93 -0.45 9.60 2.71
N ASN A 94 -1.01 10.49 1.88
CA ASN A 94 -2.34 10.30 1.30
C ASN A 94 -2.44 8.99 0.49
N ILE A 95 -1.40 8.65 -0.28
CA ILE A 95 -1.37 7.38 -1.02
C ILE A 95 -1.30 6.20 -0.05
N LEU A 96 -0.39 6.25 0.94
CA LEU A 96 -0.24 5.17 1.93
C LEU A 96 -1.50 4.94 2.75
N ASP A 97 -2.25 6.00 3.07
CA ASP A 97 -3.51 5.92 3.80
C ASP A 97 -4.66 5.42 2.93
N SER A 98 -4.64 5.67 1.62
CA SER A 98 -5.64 5.10 0.69
C SER A 98 -5.54 3.57 0.53
N LEU A 99 -4.44 2.95 1.00
CA LEU A 99 -4.21 1.51 0.99
C LEU A 99 -4.72 0.85 2.29
N ASP A 100 -5.75 1.40 2.93
CA ASP A 100 -6.18 1.09 4.32
C ASP A 100 -6.38 -0.42 4.62
N GLU A 101 -6.62 -1.26 3.61
CA GLU A 101 -6.84 -2.70 3.81
C GLU A 101 -5.60 -3.55 3.59
N CYS A 102 -5.34 -4.46 4.53
CA CYS A 102 -4.31 -5.49 4.38
C CYS A 102 -4.87 -6.74 3.68
N SER A 103 -5.22 -6.61 2.40
CA SER A 103 -5.75 -7.71 1.60
C SER A 103 -4.67 -8.77 1.31
N TYR A 104 -5.09 -9.99 0.95
CA TYR A 104 -4.17 -11.06 0.53
C TYR A 104 -3.24 -10.60 -0.60
N GLY A 105 -1.92 -10.64 -0.33
CA GLY A 105 -0.87 -10.23 -1.26
C GLY A 105 -0.44 -8.76 -1.12
N ALA A 106 -1.09 -7.95 -0.28
CA ALA A 106 -0.63 -6.60 0.02
C ALA A 106 0.57 -6.61 0.99
N ASP A 107 1.52 -5.70 0.78
CA ASP A 107 2.70 -5.54 1.65
C ASP A 107 2.48 -4.43 2.68
N CYS A 108 1.69 -4.77 3.70
CA CYS A 108 1.25 -3.85 4.74
C CYS A 108 2.38 -3.47 5.70
N ASP A 109 3.34 -4.37 5.92
CA ASP A 109 4.50 -4.10 6.76
C ASP A 109 5.35 -2.99 6.15
N THR A 110 5.63 -3.07 4.84
CA THR A 110 6.34 -2.02 4.12
C THR A 110 5.52 -0.73 4.04
N ARG A 111 4.19 -0.82 3.83
CA ARG A 111 3.30 0.35 3.87
C ARG A 111 3.42 1.08 5.21
N ASP A 112 3.25 0.38 6.32
CA ASP A 112 3.26 0.98 7.66
C ASP A 112 4.65 1.50 8.04
N TYR A 113 5.71 0.81 7.60
CA TYR A 113 7.09 1.32 7.68
C TYR A 113 7.26 2.63 6.92
N LEU A 114 6.80 2.69 5.66
CA LEU A 114 6.88 3.90 4.84
C LEU A 114 6.06 5.06 5.42
N LYS A 115 4.95 4.80 6.12
CA LYS A 115 4.21 5.86 6.83
C LYS A 115 5.09 6.52 7.88
N ILE A 116 5.75 5.73 8.74
CA ILE A 116 6.66 6.26 9.77
C ILE A 116 7.87 6.96 9.14
N GLU A 117 8.50 6.36 8.13
CA GLU A 117 9.60 6.98 7.41
C GLU A 117 9.20 8.34 6.82
N THR A 118 8.03 8.42 6.19
CA THR A 118 7.50 9.66 5.61
C THR A 118 7.22 10.72 6.67
N LEU A 119 6.65 10.35 7.82
CA LEU A 119 6.47 11.26 8.94
C LEU A 119 7.80 11.77 9.47
N ILE A 120 8.82 10.91 9.55
CA ILE A 120 10.19 11.29 9.98
C ILE A 120 10.80 12.28 9.00
N LEU A 121 10.69 12.03 7.70
CA LEU A 121 11.17 12.96 6.66
C LEU A 121 10.45 14.31 6.73
N LYS A 122 9.13 14.30 6.96
CA LYS A 122 8.31 15.51 7.01
C LYS A 122 8.52 16.36 8.27
N PHE A 123 8.61 15.72 9.43
CA PHE A 123 8.54 16.39 10.74
C PHE A 123 9.81 16.30 11.57
N GLY A 124 10.77 15.45 11.17
CA GLY A 124 11.97 15.13 11.94
C GLY A 124 11.78 13.98 12.92
N LYS A 125 12.81 13.14 13.06
CA LYS A 125 12.79 11.89 13.86
C LYS A 125 12.36 12.12 15.31
N GLU A 126 12.97 13.09 16.00
CA GLU A 126 12.67 13.35 17.42
C GLU A 126 11.23 13.82 17.65
N LYS A 127 10.70 14.66 16.75
CA LYS A 127 9.31 15.11 16.85
C LYS A 127 8.34 13.93 16.70
N VAL A 128 8.59 13.06 15.71
CA VAL A 128 7.76 11.86 15.49
C VAL A 128 7.87 10.93 16.70
N LYS A 129 9.07 10.58 17.17
CA LYS A 129 9.25 9.73 18.35
C LYS A 129 8.49 10.23 19.57
N ASN A 130 8.61 11.52 19.89
CA ASN A 130 7.94 12.09 21.04
C ASN A 130 6.41 12.10 20.87
N ALA A 131 5.93 12.39 19.65
CA ALA A 131 4.50 12.34 19.35
C ALA A 131 3.92 10.92 19.56
N PHE A 132 4.65 9.87 19.14
CA PHE A 132 4.22 8.48 19.30
C PHE A 132 4.35 7.95 20.74
N LYS A 133 5.29 8.44 21.54
CA LYS A 133 5.39 8.10 22.98
C LYS A 133 4.18 8.53 23.79
N ASN A 134 3.49 9.59 23.36
CA ASN A 134 2.34 10.16 24.05
C ASN A 134 1.00 9.53 23.61
N VAL A 135 1.03 8.51 22.76
CA VAL A 135 -0.16 7.82 22.26
C VAL A 135 -0.56 6.74 23.26
N ASN A 136 -1.64 6.99 23.99
CA ASN A 136 -2.09 6.06 25.02
C ASN A 136 -3.20 5.12 24.55
N LYS A 137 -3.92 5.47 23.47
CA LYS A 137 -5.09 4.71 23.02
C LYS A 137 -5.03 4.44 21.52
N VAL A 138 -5.38 3.22 21.15
CA VAL A 138 -5.75 2.83 19.79
C VAL A 138 -7.21 2.39 19.73
N SER A 139 -7.82 2.55 18.56
CA SER A 139 -9.12 1.97 18.23
C SER A 139 -8.92 0.84 17.24
N ILE A 140 -9.61 -0.28 17.42
CA ILE A 140 -9.72 -1.31 16.39
C ILE A 140 -10.64 -0.76 15.29
N ILE A 141 -10.16 -0.79 14.04
CA ILE A 141 -10.90 -0.32 12.86
C ILE A 141 -11.56 -1.51 12.17
N ASN A 142 -10.80 -2.60 12.01
CA ASN A 142 -11.24 -3.82 11.35
C ASN A 142 -10.64 -5.04 12.06
N ASP A 143 -11.43 -6.11 12.14
CA ASP A 143 -11.02 -7.43 12.62
C ASP A 143 -11.13 -8.41 11.44
N TYR A 144 -10.01 -8.99 11.05
CA TYR A 144 -9.92 -9.96 9.97
C TYR A 144 -9.43 -11.30 10.52
N ASP A 145 -9.76 -12.39 9.82
CA ASP A 145 -9.32 -13.75 10.15
C ASP A 145 -7.79 -13.90 10.38
N TYR A 146 -6.99 -12.95 9.88
CA TYR A 146 -5.51 -12.99 9.93
C TYR A 146 -4.85 -11.78 10.60
N GLY A 147 -5.61 -10.83 11.14
CA GLY A 147 -5.06 -9.64 11.78
C GLY A 147 -6.10 -8.59 12.15
N GLU A 148 -5.69 -7.67 13.00
CA GLU A 148 -6.49 -6.51 13.39
C GLU A 148 -5.85 -5.24 12.81
N SER A 149 -6.68 -4.32 12.33
CA SER A 149 -6.24 -2.97 11.96
C SER A 149 -6.55 -2.01 13.09
N TYR A 150 -5.59 -1.17 13.45
CA TYR A 150 -5.67 -0.20 14.53
C TYR A 150 -5.50 1.21 14.01
N SER A 151 -6.21 2.16 14.62
CA SER A 151 -6.02 3.60 14.43
C SER A 151 -5.53 4.25 15.71
N ALA A 152 -4.55 5.14 15.58
CA ALA A 152 -4.16 6.06 16.63
C ALA A 152 -4.16 7.50 16.10
N PHE A 153 -4.87 8.40 16.79
CA PHE A 153 -4.72 9.83 16.51
C PHE A 153 -3.48 10.38 17.22
N ILE A 154 -2.51 10.81 16.42
CA ILE A 154 -1.24 11.40 16.86
C ILE A 154 -1.41 12.91 16.93
N LYS A 155 -1.86 13.42 18.08
CA LYS A 155 -2.22 14.84 18.28
C LYS A 155 -1.13 15.82 17.82
N ASP A 156 0.13 15.58 18.19
CA ASP A 156 1.24 16.49 17.90
C ASP A 156 1.63 16.55 16.42
N LEU A 157 1.19 15.57 15.63
CA LEU A 157 1.37 15.53 14.18
C LEU A 157 0.08 15.87 13.42
N ASN A 158 -1.06 16.00 14.13
CA ASN A 158 -2.40 16.10 13.57
C ASN A 158 -2.65 15.03 12.49
N TYR A 159 -2.39 13.77 12.84
CA TYR A 159 -2.38 12.66 11.89
C TYR A 159 -3.02 11.41 12.49
N ASN A 160 -3.85 10.72 11.72
CA ASN A 160 -4.39 9.41 12.08
C ASN A 160 -3.48 8.33 11.53
N PHE A 161 -2.75 7.65 12.42
CA PHE A 161 -1.89 6.54 12.05
C PHE A 161 -2.68 5.24 12.09
N ASN A 162 -2.99 4.72 10.90
CA ASN A 162 -3.59 3.40 10.73
C ASN A 162 -2.51 2.37 10.41
N PHE A 163 -2.50 1.25 11.13
CA PHE A 163 -1.57 0.14 10.91
C PHE A 163 -2.26 -1.21 11.12
N THR A 164 -1.69 -2.26 10.53
CA THR A 164 -2.19 -3.63 10.69
C THR A 164 -1.25 -4.39 11.62
N ALA A 165 -1.79 -5.04 12.65
CA ALA A 165 -1.06 -6.06 13.39
C ALA A 165 -1.59 -7.42 12.95
N ARG A 166 -0.68 -8.27 12.44
CA ARG A 166 -1.01 -9.69 12.30
C ARG A 166 -1.26 -10.25 13.69
N GLN A 167 -2.30 -11.07 13.84
CA GLN A 167 -2.70 -11.60 15.15
C GLN A 167 -1.46 -12.09 15.91
N ILE A 168 -1.24 -11.51 17.09
CA ILE A 168 -0.18 -11.97 17.99
C ILE A 168 -0.70 -13.28 18.58
N ILE A 169 -0.44 -14.38 17.88
CA ILE A 169 -0.77 -15.71 18.34
C ILE A 169 0.24 -16.07 19.44
N PHE A 170 -0.19 -15.99 20.70
CA PHE A 170 0.54 -16.62 21.78
C PHE A 170 0.14 -18.09 21.86
N VAL A 171 1.12 -18.94 22.16
CA VAL A 171 0.90 -20.34 22.49
C VAL A 171 0.78 -20.39 24.01
N ASP A 172 -0.37 -20.82 24.54
CA ASP A 172 -0.54 -21.01 25.98
C ASP A 172 0.35 -22.15 26.50
N GLU A 173 0.31 -22.33 27.82
CA GLU A 173 1.02 -23.37 28.57
C GLU A 173 0.72 -24.79 28.05
N ASN A 174 -0.40 -24.97 27.33
CA ASN A 174 -0.88 -26.23 26.76
C ASN A 174 -0.65 -26.35 25.25
N GLY A 175 0.08 -25.43 24.63
CA GLY A 175 0.32 -25.46 23.19
C GLY A 175 -0.81 -24.89 22.33
N LYS A 176 -1.86 -24.33 22.94
CA LYS A 176 -3.02 -23.77 22.22
C LYS A 176 -2.76 -22.33 21.83
N LYS A 177 -3.03 -22.03 20.56
CA LYS A 177 -3.04 -20.67 20.02
C LYS A 177 -4.19 -19.89 20.66
N VAL A 178 -3.87 -18.88 21.48
CA VAL A 178 -4.85 -17.96 22.06
C VAL A 178 -4.58 -16.54 21.55
N PRO A 179 -5.61 -15.84 21.04
CA PRO A 179 -5.52 -14.40 20.85
C PRO A 179 -5.20 -13.77 22.21
N LYS A 180 -4.20 -12.88 22.28
CA LYS A 180 -4.05 -12.05 23.48
C LYS A 180 -5.36 -11.29 23.65
N ASN A 181 -6.00 -11.40 24.82
CA ASN A 181 -7.01 -10.43 25.22
C ASN A 181 -6.29 -9.07 25.27
N VAL A 182 -6.34 -8.30 24.17
CA VAL A 182 -5.87 -6.92 24.11
C VAL A 182 -6.86 -6.07 24.91
N THR A 183 -6.86 -6.28 26.22
CA THR A 183 -7.63 -5.48 27.19
C THR A 183 -6.97 -4.12 27.39
N ASP A 184 -5.68 -4.02 27.05
CA ASP A 184 -4.95 -2.77 27.00
C ASP A 184 -4.89 -2.30 25.55
N ASN A 185 -5.85 -1.45 25.15
CA ASN A 185 -5.83 -0.65 23.91
C ASN A 185 -4.65 0.35 23.89
N GLU A 186 -3.50 -0.04 24.43
CA GLU A 186 -2.30 0.76 24.55
C GLU A 186 -1.46 0.57 23.29
N PHE A 187 -1.33 1.66 22.54
CA PHE A 187 -0.58 1.71 21.28
C PHE A 187 0.79 1.03 21.39
N LEU A 188 1.56 1.33 22.46
CA LEU A 188 2.91 0.83 22.63
C LEU A 188 2.99 -0.70 22.67
N ASN A 189 2.04 -1.36 23.35
CA ASN A 189 2.04 -2.82 23.49
C ASN A 189 1.82 -3.53 22.15
N ILE A 190 1.05 -2.91 21.25
CA ILE A 190 0.73 -3.47 19.94
C ILE A 190 1.81 -3.10 18.93
N ALA A 191 2.22 -1.83 18.91
CA ALA A 191 3.16 -1.28 17.95
C ALA A 191 4.57 -1.83 18.13
N GLN A 192 5.03 -2.13 19.35
CA GLN A 192 6.38 -2.64 19.62
C GLN A 192 6.73 -3.95 18.89
N ASN A 193 5.72 -4.73 18.53
CA ASN A 193 5.86 -5.99 17.80
C ASN A 193 5.80 -5.82 16.28
N GLN A 194 5.60 -4.60 15.78
CA GLN A 194 5.49 -4.32 14.34
C GLN A 194 6.84 -3.88 13.76
N PRO A 195 7.15 -4.22 12.49
CA PRO A 195 8.41 -3.86 11.84
C PRO A 195 8.72 -2.35 11.86
N PHE A 196 7.71 -1.51 11.65
CA PHE A 196 7.86 -0.05 11.60
C PHE A 196 8.37 0.54 12.92
N TYR A 197 8.13 -0.13 14.05
CA TYR A 197 8.45 0.43 15.37
C TYR A 197 9.96 0.52 15.61
N SER A 198 10.77 -0.24 14.85
CA SER A 198 12.23 -0.08 14.85
C SER A 198 12.67 1.36 14.56
N LEU A 199 11.94 2.10 13.71
CA LEU A 199 12.21 3.50 13.40
C LEU A 199 11.93 4.46 14.56
N LEU A 200 11.22 4.01 15.59
CA LEU A 200 10.85 4.80 16.77
C LEU A 200 11.74 4.52 17.99
N LYS A 201 12.58 3.48 17.96
CA LYS A 201 13.37 3.01 19.13
C LYS A 201 14.69 3.77 19.38
N GLU A 202 15.20 4.48 18.39
CA GLU A 202 16.51 5.17 18.45
C GLU A 202 16.38 6.64 18.74
#